data_AF-Q7UJ01-F1
#
_entry.id   AF-Q7UJ01-F1
#
_cell.length_a   1.000
_cell.length_b   1.000
_cell.length_c   1.000
_cell.angle_alpha   90.00
_cell.angle_beta   90.00
_cell.angle_gamma   90.00
#
_symmetry.space_group_name_H-M   'P 1'
#
loop_
_entity.id
_entity.type
_entity.pdbx_description
1 polymer ?
#
loop_
_entity_poly.entity_id
_entity_poly.type
_entity_poly.pdbx_seq_one_letter_code
_entity_poly.pdbx_strand_id
1 'polypeptide(L)'
;MELWTWQSNGFDISKDNVNLSLSKYQIGNQAYIPAVQQLCHELGMQQVIWCYTNPDDRIATQKNQDELGYKITLPVNAIFAVLDSAVWCHIIGNPTFPRSTLVEWQHQAIELGVDLEEHEEQQKSLFRSKYPAPADLWKDLFVAPALVNPTSDKHQVVVPAPIHPDWVTPL
;
A
#
# COMPACT_ATOMS: atom_id res chain seq x y z
N MET A 1 -11.10 -12.13 1.17
CA MET A 1 -9.67 -11.76 1.14
C MET A 1 -9.27 -11.29 2.53
N GLU A 2 -8.10 -11.70 3.04
CA GLU A 2 -7.63 -11.30 4.36
C GLU A 2 -6.68 -10.11 4.23
N LEU A 3 -6.99 -9.01 4.93
CA LEU A 3 -6.21 -7.79 4.94
C LEU A 3 -5.80 -7.41 6.36
N TRP A 4 -4.70 -6.68 6.46
CA TRP A 4 -4.15 -6.20 7.72
C TRP A 4 -4.09 -4.68 7.73
N THR A 5 -4.31 -4.09 8.91
CA THR A 5 -4.38 -2.64 9.12
C THR A 5 -3.80 -2.25 10.48
N TRP A 6 -3.41 -0.99 10.60
CA TRP A 6 -2.77 -0.41 11.78
C TRP A 6 -3.53 0.83 12.24
N GLN A 7 -3.94 0.85 13.51
CA GLN A 7 -4.42 2.05 14.18
C GLN A 7 -3.92 2.07 15.63
N SER A 8 -3.79 3.27 16.20
CA SER A 8 -3.38 3.46 17.59
C SER A 8 -4.44 2.93 18.57
N ASN A 9 -4.01 2.58 19.78
CA ASN A 9 -4.90 2.16 20.86
C ASN A 9 -6.08 3.14 21.07
N GLY A 10 -7.29 2.61 21.20
CA GLY A 10 -8.51 3.39 21.46
C GLY A 10 -9.33 3.76 20.22
N PHE A 11 -8.90 3.41 19.02
CA PHE A 11 -9.70 3.56 17.79
C PHE A 11 -10.47 2.29 17.44
N ASP A 12 -11.74 2.45 17.06
CA ASP A 12 -12.59 1.39 16.53
C ASP A 12 -12.68 1.54 15.00
N ILE A 13 -11.94 0.71 14.26
CA ILE A 13 -11.90 0.78 12.79
C ILE A 13 -13.27 0.53 12.12
N SER A 14 -14.23 -0.04 12.86
CA SER A 14 -15.60 -0.23 12.38
C SER A 14 -16.51 0.98 12.58
N LYS A 15 -16.08 1.98 13.36
CA LYS A 15 -16.89 3.16 13.70
C LYS A 15 -16.20 4.48 13.42
N ASP A 16 -14.87 4.50 13.49
CA ASP A 16 -14.05 5.70 13.38
C ASP A 16 -13.46 5.83 11.98
N ASN A 17 -13.50 7.06 11.47
CA ASN A 17 -12.80 7.43 10.25
C ASN A 17 -11.28 7.41 10.49
N VAL A 18 -10.51 6.99 9.48
CA VAL A 18 -9.05 7.02 9.46
C VAL A 18 -8.54 8.44 9.68
N ASN A 19 -7.86 8.66 10.79
CA ASN A 19 -7.13 9.91 10.94
C ASN A 19 -5.83 9.85 10.12
N LEU A 20 -5.87 10.41 8.90
CA LEU A 20 -4.70 10.49 8.02
C LEU A 20 -3.52 11.23 8.67
N SER A 21 -3.78 12.09 9.66
CA SER A 21 -2.72 12.81 10.35
C SER A 21 -1.87 11.94 11.28
N LEU A 22 -2.30 10.70 11.53
CA LEU A 22 -1.59 9.71 12.35
C LEU A 22 -0.84 8.71 11.47
N SER A 23 -0.96 8.82 10.14
CA SER A 23 -0.27 7.93 9.23
C SER A 23 1.24 8.19 9.25
N LYS A 24 2.04 7.14 9.44
CA LYS A 24 3.50 7.20 9.27
C LYS A 24 3.91 7.67 7.87
N TYR A 25 3.06 7.51 6.86
CA TYR A 25 3.31 8.07 5.53
C TYR A 25 3.23 9.59 5.49
N GLN A 26 2.41 10.23 6.33
CA GLN A 26 2.41 11.69 6.44
C GLN A 26 3.70 12.19 7.10
N ILE A 27 4.25 11.41 8.05
CA ILE A 27 5.51 11.70 8.72
C ILE A 27 6.66 11.52 7.72
N GLY A 28 6.93 12.56 6.93
CA GLY A 28 8.00 12.59 5.93
C GLY A 28 7.54 12.81 4.49
N ASN A 29 6.23 12.87 4.23
CA ASN A 29 5.70 13.09 2.88
C ASN A 29 4.50 14.05 2.85
N GLN A 30 4.76 15.30 2.46
CA GLN A 30 3.72 16.34 2.38
C GLN A 30 2.71 16.10 1.25
N ALA A 31 3.06 15.32 0.23
CA ALA A 31 2.16 15.00 -0.89
C ALA A 31 1.15 13.89 -0.55
N TYR A 32 1.34 13.18 0.57
CA TYR A 32 0.50 12.05 0.96
C TYR A 32 -0.97 12.42 1.17
N ILE A 33 -1.26 13.44 2.00
CA ILE A 33 -2.65 13.84 2.28
C ILE A 33 -3.36 14.35 1.01
N PRO A 34 -2.78 15.27 0.22
CA PRO A 34 -3.37 15.70 -1.05
C PRO A 34 -3.66 14.53 -2.01
N ALA A 35 -2.73 13.57 -2.12
CA ALA A 35 -2.94 12.40 -2.97
C ALA A 35 -4.08 11.51 -2.45
N VAL A 36 -4.18 11.28 -1.14
CA VAL A 36 -5.31 10.52 -0.58
C VAL A 36 -6.64 11.25 -0.82
N GLN A 37 -6.68 12.58 -0.71
CA GLN A 37 -7.87 13.37 -1.03
C GLN A 37 -8.26 13.24 -2.51
N GLN A 38 -7.29 13.28 -3.43
CA GLN A 38 -7.54 13.03 -4.85
C GLN A 38 -8.06 11.60 -5.08
N LEU A 39 -7.46 10.59 -4.45
CA LEU A 39 -7.92 9.19 -4.54
C LEU A 39 -9.38 9.04 -4.08
N CYS A 40 -9.72 9.64 -2.94
CA CYS A 40 -11.10 9.68 -2.44
C CYS A 40 -12.05 10.33 -3.47
N HIS A 41 -11.62 11.43 -4.09
CA HIS A 41 -12.39 12.11 -5.13
C HIS A 41 -12.64 11.22 -6.35
N GLU A 42 -11.59 10.59 -6.90
CA GLU A 42 -11.68 9.66 -8.04
C GLU A 42 -12.61 8.47 -7.75
N LEU A 43 -12.59 7.98 -6.52
CA LEU A 43 -13.41 6.84 -6.08
C LEU A 43 -14.82 7.23 -5.63
N GLY A 44 -15.15 8.52 -5.57
CA GLY A 44 -16.44 9.01 -5.06
C GLY A 44 -16.66 8.70 -3.57
N MET A 45 -15.58 8.64 -2.78
CA MET A 45 -15.60 8.31 -1.36
C MET A 45 -15.22 9.49 -0.49
N GLN A 46 -15.70 9.49 0.75
CA GLN A 46 -15.25 10.47 1.74
C GLN A 46 -13.86 10.11 2.30
N GLN A 47 -13.55 8.82 2.36
CA GLN A 47 -12.32 8.32 2.95
C GLN A 47 -11.97 6.91 2.45
N VAL A 48 -10.68 6.59 2.47
CA VAL A 48 -10.12 5.27 2.18
C VAL A 48 -9.32 4.74 3.38
N ILE A 49 -9.33 3.43 3.54
CA ILE A 49 -8.52 2.72 4.54
C ILE A 49 -7.39 2.00 3.83
N TRP A 50 -6.16 2.17 4.30
CA TRP A 50 -5.06 1.38 3.79
C TRP A 50 -5.07 -0.02 4.38
N CYS A 51 -4.97 -0.97 3.48
CA CYS A 51 -4.98 -2.39 3.79
C CYS A 51 -3.96 -3.09 2.88
N TYR A 52 -3.18 -3.97 3.46
CA TYR A 52 -2.20 -4.78 2.72
C TYR A 52 -2.63 -6.24 2.75
N THR A 53 -2.54 -6.91 1.60
CA THR A 53 -2.60 -8.37 1.50
C THR A 53 -1.25 -8.91 1.94
N ASN A 54 -1.20 -9.72 3.00
CA ASN A 54 0.03 -10.43 3.35
C ASN A 54 -0.20 -11.94 3.20
N PRO A 55 0.48 -12.60 2.25
CA PRO A 55 0.36 -14.04 2.05
C PRO A 55 1.15 -14.87 3.07
N ASP A 56 2.09 -14.27 3.80
CA ASP A 56 2.91 -14.94 4.81
C ASP A 56 2.52 -14.49 6.23
N ASP A 57 2.14 -15.44 7.10
CA ASP A 57 1.96 -15.30 8.56
C ASP A 57 3.23 -14.80 9.31
N ARG A 58 4.28 -14.42 8.58
CA ARG A 58 5.60 -14.01 9.08
C ARG A 58 5.78 -12.51 9.09
N ILE A 59 4.80 -11.75 9.58
CA ILE A 59 5.18 -10.56 10.39
C ILE A 59 5.71 -11.10 11.72
N ALA A 60 6.88 -11.76 11.64
CA ALA A 60 7.78 -11.90 12.75
C ALA A 60 8.22 -10.48 13.08
N THR A 61 7.45 -9.84 13.97
CA THR A 61 7.99 -9.25 15.20
C THR A 61 9.47 -8.90 15.10
N GLN A 62 9.83 -7.96 14.23
CA GLN A 62 11.11 -7.27 14.36
C GLN A 62 10.94 -6.25 15.48
N LYS A 63 11.02 -6.78 16.70
CA LYS A 63 11.46 -6.14 17.95
C LYS A 63 10.88 -4.79 18.40
N ASN A 64 9.81 -4.29 17.79
CA ASN A 64 8.95 -3.25 18.38
C ASN A 64 7.50 -3.74 18.31
N GLN A 65 7.14 -4.58 19.29
CA GLN A 65 5.75 -4.85 19.64
C GLN A 65 5.08 -3.51 19.98
N ASP A 66 3.99 -3.17 19.29
CA ASP A 66 2.88 -2.29 19.75
C ASP A 66 1.88 -1.90 18.64
N GLU A 67 2.05 -2.35 17.38
CA GLU A 67 1.31 -1.76 16.25
C GLU A 67 0.58 -2.73 15.31
N LEU A 68 0.05 -3.87 15.78
CA LEU A 68 -0.87 -4.70 14.97
C LEU A 68 -2.16 -4.93 15.77
N GLY A 69 -3.25 -4.26 15.36
CA GLY A 69 -4.50 -4.23 16.13
C GLY A 69 -5.64 -5.06 15.55
N TYR A 70 -5.71 -5.25 14.22
CA TYR A 70 -6.89 -5.82 13.57
C TYR A 70 -6.56 -6.65 12.32
N LYS A 71 -7.26 -7.79 12.20
CA LYS A 71 -7.39 -8.55 10.95
C LYS A 71 -8.75 -8.23 10.32
N ILE A 72 -8.77 -7.95 9.02
CA ILE A 72 -10.00 -7.68 8.27
C ILE A 72 -10.24 -8.81 7.27
N THR A 73 -11.39 -9.47 7.37
CA THR A 73 -11.85 -10.48 6.41
C THR A 73 -12.93 -9.88 5.52
N LEU A 74 -12.62 -9.68 4.24
CA LEU A 74 -13.51 -8.97 3.32
C LEU A 74 -14.22 -9.92 2.33
N PRO A 75 -15.53 -9.73 2.12
CA PRO A 75 -16.22 -10.20 0.94
C PRO A 75 -15.61 -9.60 -0.34
N VAL A 76 -15.57 -10.36 -1.43
CA VAL A 76 -15.00 -9.87 -2.71
C VAL A 76 -15.74 -8.64 -3.23
N ASN A 77 -17.05 -8.56 -3.01
CA ASN A 77 -17.91 -7.43 -3.40
C ASN A 77 -17.75 -6.19 -2.51
N ALA A 78 -16.98 -6.27 -1.42
CA ALA A 78 -16.68 -5.12 -0.57
C ALA A 78 -15.44 -4.32 -1.02
N ILE A 79 -14.70 -4.84 -2.02
CA ILE A 79 -13.52 -4.19 -2.59
C ILE A 79 -13.98 -3.24 -3.71
N PHE A 80 -13.70 -1.95 -3.56
CA PHE A 80 -14.02 -0.98 -4.61
C PHE A 80 -12.98 -0.92 -5.70
N ALA A 81 -11.71 -0.90 -5.28
CA ALA A 81 -10.60 -0.74 -6.18
C ALA A 81 -9.38 -1.48 -5.66
N VAL A 82 -8.57 -1.92 -6.61
CA VAL A 82 -7.23 -2.44 -6.33
C VAL A 82 -6.25 -1.50 -7.01
N LEU A 83 -5.22 -1.11 -6.28
CA LEU A 83 -4.24 -0.14 -6.73
C LEU A 83 -2.90 -0.82 -6.99
N ASP A 84 -2.23 -0.40 -8.05
CA ASP A 84 -0.82 -0.74 -8.24
C ASP A 84 0.03 0.02 -7.22
N SER A 85 0.73 -0.72 -6.37
CA SER A 85 1.53 -0.13 -5.29
C SER A 85 2.67 0.72 -5.80
N ALA A 86 3.25 0.39 -6.96
CA ALA A 86 4.37 1.11 -7.52
C ALA A 86 3.91 2.45 -8.12
N VAL A 87 2.77 2.45 -8.83
CA VAL A 87 2.12 3.67 -9.32
C VAL A 87 1.72 4.57 -8.15
N TRP A 88 1.10 4.01 -7.11
CA TRP A 88 0.73 4.76 -5.91
C TRP A 88 1.95 5.41 -5.25
N CYS A 89 3.02 4.65 -5.00
CA CYS A 89 4.25 5.17 -4.41
C CYS A 89 4.85 6.30 -5.25
N HIS A 90 4.80 6.20 -6.58
CA HIS A 90 5.25 7.27 -7.46
C HIS A 90 4.38 8.53 -7.35
N ILE A 91 3.03 8.39 -7.37
CA ILE A 91 2.09 9.51 -7.22
C ILE A 91 2.36 10.29 -5.94
N ILE A 92 2.58 9.59 -4.82
CA ILE A 92 2.85 10.25 -3.55
C ILE A 92 4.31 10.70 -3.41
N GLY A 93 5.20 10.41 -4.36
CA GLY A 93 6.63 10.73 -4.25
C GLY A 93 7.34 9.93 -3.14
N ASN A 94 6.84 8.74 -2.80
CA ASN A 94 7.46 7.86 -1.83
C ASN A 94 8.51 6.97 -2.51
N PRO A 95 9.77 6.94 -2.02
CA PRO A 95 10.82 6.10 -2.56
C PRO A 95 10.65 4.60 -2.25
N THR A 96 9.50 4.16 -1.72
CA THR A 96 9.27 2.76 -1.38
C THR A 96 8.89 1.97 -2.64
N PHE A 97 9.69 0.96 -2.96
CA PHE A 97 9.45 0.05 -4.08
C PHE A 97 8.91 -1.29 -3.55
N PRO A 98 8.09 -2.01 -4.33
CA PRO A 98 7.65 -3.35 -3.95
C PRO A 98 8.85 -4.26 -3.64
N ARG A 99 8.78 -5.04 -2.56
CA ARG A 99 9.89 -5.91 -2.12
C ARG A 99 10.32 -6.88 -3.21
N SER A 100 9.38 -7.42 -3.98
CA SER A 100 9.69 -8.29 -5.12
C SER A 100 10.58 -7.61 -6.15
N THR A 101 10.35 -6.32 -6.42
CA THR A 101 11.13 -5.53 -7.37
C THR A 101 12.53 -5.29 -6.83
N LEU A 102 12.65 -4.96 -5.54
CA LEU A 102 13.95 -4.80 -4.88
C LEU A 102 14.76 -6.10 -4.93
N VAL A 103 14.13 -7.24 -4.61
CA VAL A 103 14.76 -8.57 -4.66
C VAL A 103 15.21 -8.91 -6.09
N GLU A 104 14.40 -8.61 -7.11
CA GLU A 104 14.76 -8.81 -8.51
C GLU A 104 16.01 -8.02 -8.90
N TRP A 105 16.09 -6.73 -8.55
CA TRP A 105 17.27 -5.91 -8.81
C TRP A 105 18.52 -6.41 -8.08
N GLN A 106 18.37 -6.90 -6.85
CA GLN A 106 19.47 -7.52 -6.10
C GLN A 106 19.97 -8.79 -6.79
N HIS A 107 19.07 -9.64 -7.28
CA HIS A 107 19.45 -10.82 -8.07
C HIS A 107 20.19 -10.43 -9.35
N GLN A 108 19.71 -9.43 -10.08
CA GLN A 108 20.37 -8.92 -11.29
C GLN A 108 21.79 -8.40 -10.98
N ALA A 109 21.97 -7.66 -9.89
CA ALA A 109 23.28 -7.18 -9.47
C ALA A 109 24.27 -8.33 -9.21
N ILE A 110 23.80 -9.39 -8.53
CA ILE A 110 24.60 -10.61 -8.26
C ILE A 110 24.98 -11.32 -9.56
N GLU A 111 24.03 -11.50 -10.49
CA GLU A 111 24.27 -12.16 -11.78
C GLU A 111 25.26 -11.38 -12.66
N LEU A 112 25.20 -10.06 -12.62
CA LEU A 112 26.09 -9.17 -13.37
C LEU A 112 27.44 -8.94 -12.70
N GLY A 113 27.61 -9.35 -11.43
CA GLY A 113 28.82 -9.14 -10.65
C GLY A 113 29.13 -7.66 -10.39
N VAL A 114 28.09 -6.83 -10.25
CA VAL A 114 28.20 -5.38 -9.98
C VAL A 114 27.89 -5.05 -8.53
N ASP A 115 28.23 -3.85 -8.09
CA ASP A 115 27.88 -3.36 -6.76
C ASP A 115 26.35 -3.30 -6.59
N LEU A 116 25.85 -3.86 -5.49
CA LEU A 116 24.42 -4.01 -5.24
C LEU A 116 23.76 -2.65 -4.95
N GLU A 117 24.41 -1.81 -4.15
CA GLU A 117 23.84 -0.52 -3.74
C GLU A 117 23.80 0.44 -4.94
N GLU A 118 24.88 0.50 -5.71
CA GLU A 118 24.95 1.31 -6.92
C GLU A 118 23.93 0.83 -7.98
N HIS A 119 23.82 -0.49 -8.19
CA HIS A 119 22.85 -1.05 -9.14
C HIS A 119 21.41 -0.76 -8.71
N GLU A 120 21.08 -0.93 -7.42
CA GLU A 120 19.75 -0.66 -6.91
C GLU A 120 19.39 0.83 -7.09
N GLU A 121 20.29 1.75 -6.78
CA GLU A 121 20.04 3.19 -6.95
C GLU A 121 19.88 3.59 -8.43
N GLN A 122 20.67 2.99 -9.34
CA GLN A 122 20.50 3.16 -10.78
C GLN A 122 19.13 2.64 -11.25
N GLN A 123 18.70 1.46 -10.81
CA GLN A 123 17.39 0.92 -11.17
C GLN A 123 16.25 1.77 -10.61
N LYS A 124 16.37 2.27 -9.37
CA LYS A 124 15.39 3.21 -8.80
C LYS A 124 15.27 4.48 -9.63
N SER A 125 16.41 5.04 -10.07
CA SER A 125 16.43 6.23 -10.93
C SER A 125 15.79 5.96 -12.30
N LEU A 126 16.15 4.84 -12.94
CA LEU A 126 15.57 4.39 -14.21
C LEU A 126 14.08 4.09 -14.10
N PHE A 127 13.65 3.49 -12.99
CA PHE A 127 12.25 3.23 -12.72
C PHE A 127 11.50 4.55 -12.63
N ARG A 128 11.96 5.50 -11.81
CA ARG A 128 11.33 6.81 -11.65
C ARG A 128 11.27 7.61 -12.96
N SER A 129 12.30 7.53 -13.80
CA SER A 129 12.34 8.27 -15.08
C SER A 129 11.40 7.71 -16.15
N LYS A 130 10.96 6.46 -16.02
CA LYS A 130 9.97 5.83 -16.92
C LYS A 130 8.54 6.27 -16.64
N TYR A 131 8.25 6.80 -15.45
CA TYR A 131 6.89 7.21 -15.10
C TYR A 131 6.61 8.64 -15.58
N PRO A 132 5.46 8.89 -16.25
CA PRO A 132 4.98 10.24 -16.54
C PRO A 132 4.69 11.02 -15.24
N ALA A 133 4.36 12.31 -15.38
CA ALA A 133 4.08 13.16 -14.23
C ALA A 133 2.96 12.55 -13.35
N PRO A 134 2.99 12.74 -12.01
CA PRO A 134 2.00 12.16 -11.09
C PRO A 134 0.54 12.38 -11.50
N ALA A 135 0.21 13.54 -12.09
CA ALA A 135 -1.13 13.86 -12.55
C ALA A 135 -1.64 12.92 -13.67
N ASP A 136 -0.74 12.42 -14.52
CA ASP A 136 -1.08 11.56 -15.66
C ASP A 136 -1.25 10.09 -15.27
N LEU A 137 -0.80 9.71 -14.06
CA LEU A 137 -0.75 8.33 -13.58
C LEU A 137 -2.02 7.83 -12.91
N TRP A 138 -2.95 8.72 -12.57
CA TRP A 138 -4.21 8.35 -11.90
C TRP A 138 -5.03 7.33 -12.70
N LYS A 139 -4.99 7.41 -14.03
CA LYS A 139 -5.66 6.44 -14.93
C LYS A 139 -5.04 5.04 -14.90
N ASP A 140 -3.74 4.95 -14.58
CA ASP A 140 -2.97 3.71 -14.58
C ASP A 140 -2.87 3.13 -13.16
N LEU A 141 -3.35 3.87 -12.14
CA LEU A 141 -3.32 3.46 -10.74
C LEU A 141 -4.22 2.25 -10.47
N PHE A 142 -5.38 2.18 -11.14
CA PHE A 142 -6.41 1.18 -10.85
C PHE A 142 -6.20 -0.11 -11.65
N VAL A 143 -6.13 -1.23 -10.94
CA VAL A 143 -5.97 -2.57 -11.50
C VAL A 143 -7.31 -3.31 -11.49
N ALA A 144 -7.61 -4.00 -12.59
CA ALA A 144 -8.80 -4.84 -12.66
C ALA A 144 -8.71 -5.98 -11.62
N PRO A 145 -9.71 -6.19 -10.74
CA PRO A 145 -9.66 -7.18 -9.67
C PRO A 145 -9.34 -8.61 -10.14
N ALA A 146 -9.76 -8.97 -11.37
CA ALA A 146 -9.50 -10.28 -11.96
C ALA A 146 -8.02 -10.57 -12.26
N LEU A 147 -7.18 -9.52 -12.31
CA LEU A 147 -5.73 -9.64 -12.56
C LEU A 147 -4.93 -9.75 -11.26
N VAL A 148 -5.59 -9.65 -10.11
CA VAL A 148 -4.94 -9.62 -8.80
C VAL A 148 -4.66 -11.05 -8.37
N ASN A 149 -3.39 -11.44 -8.45
CA ASN A 149 -2.94 -12.66 -7.80
C ASN A 149 -2.69 -12.36 -6.30
N PRO A 150 -3.45 -12.98 -5.38
CA PRO A 150 -3.34 -12.71 -3.93
C PRO A 150 -1.97 -13.10 -3.34
N THR A 151 -1.16 -13.89 -4.05
CA THR A 151 0.21 -14.24 -3.62
C THR A 151 1.28 -13.25 -4.10
N SER A 152 0.88 -12.17 -4.78
CA SER A 152 1.78 -11.17 -5.33
C SER A 152 1.60 -9.85 -4.57
N ASP A 153 2.63 -9.44 -3.83
CA ASP A 153 2.72 -8.23 -2.99
C ASP A 153 2.57 -6.87 -3.73
N LYS A 154 2.06 -6.86 -4.96
CA LYS A 154 2.09 -5.69 -5.84
C LYS A 154 0.88 -4.77 -5.68
N HIS A 155 -0.11 -5.17 -4.88
CA HIS A 155 -1.41 -4.52 -4.90
C HIS A 155 -1.86 -4.03 -3.52
N GLN A 156 -2.38 -2.81 -3.49
CA GLN A 156 -3.09 -2.27 -2.32
C GLN A 156 -4.59 -2.34 -2.58
N VAL A 157 -5.37 -2.63 -1.54
CA VAL A 157 -6.82 -2.79 -1.67
C VAL A 157 -7.50 -1.63 -0.97
N VAL A 158 -8.50 -1.03 -1.63
CA VAL A 158 -9.31 0.06 -1.09
C VAL A 158 -10.72 -0.44 -0.76
N VAL A 159 -11.15 -0.11 0.46
CA VAL A 159 -12.46 -0.45 1.03
C VAL A 159 -13.18 0.81 1.54
N PRO A 160 -14.53 0.79 1.63
CA PRO A 160 -15.25 1.92 2.23
C PRO A 160 -14.88 2.09 3.70
N ALA A 161 -14.80 3.33 4.14
CA ALA A 161 -14.98 3.69 5.54
C ALA A 161 -16.44 4.11 5.80
N PRO A 162 -17.04 3.75 6.97
CA PRO A 162 -16.51 2.83 7.98
C PRO A 162 -16.59 1.36 7.53
N ILE A 163 -15.72 0.51 8.07
CA ILE A 163 -15.73 -0.94 7.81
C ILE A 163 -16.90 -1.58 8.55
N HIS A 164 -17.58 -2.56 7.93
CA HIS A 164 -18.60 -3.34 8.63
C HIS A 164 -17.98 -4.09 9.84
N PRO A 165 -18.58 -4.06 11.04
CA PRO A 165 -18.04 -4.72 12.23
C PRO A 165 -17.74 -6.21 12.03
N ASP A 166 -18.63 -6.94 11.34
CA ASP A 166 -18.44 -8.37 11.05
C ASP A 166 -17.22 -8.71 10.20
N TRP A 167 -16.62 -7.72 9.53
CA TRP A 167 -15.40 -7.92 8.74
C TRP A 167 -14.15 -7.85 9.62
N VAL A 168 -14.24 -7.31 10.84
CA VAL A 168 -13.09 -7.00 11.68
C VAL A 168 -13.01 -8.00 12.83
N THR A 169 -11.83 -8.56 13.05
CA THR A 169 -11.55 -9.39 14.22
C THR A 169 -10.37 -8.80 14.98
N PRO A 170 -10.54 -8.42 16.27
CA PRO A 170 -9.41 -8.02 17.11
C PRO A 170 -8.48 -9.21 17.33
N LEU A 171 -7.17 -8.93 17.37
CA LEU A 171 -6.11 -9.91 17.59
C LEU A 171 -5.90 -10.21 19.08
#